data_AF-A0A157T0C9-F1
#
_entry.id   AF-A0A157T0C9-F1
#
_cell.length_a   1.000
_cell.length_b   1.000
_cell.length_c   1.000
_cell.angle_alpha   90.00
_cell.angle_beta   90.00
_cell.angle_gamma   90.00
#
_symmetry.space_group_name_H-M   'P 1'
#
loop_
_entity.id
_entity.type
_entity.pdbx_description
1 polymer ?
#
loop_
_entity_poly.entity_id
_entity_poly.type
_entity_poly.pdbx_seq_one_letter_code
_entity_poly.pdbx_strand_id
1 'polypeptide(L)'
;MSYEEGYRQAEERARELQNVYNKVLSTINDCIEAYPGLTRNQKTMYEQMVRDYLNDVLPLANPDWSPNELKDYLLQEVTNYLSNHGISC
;
A
#
# COMPACT_ATOMS: atom_id res chain seq x y z
N MET A 1 25.77 -16.88 9.70
CA MET A 1 25.55 -15.49 9.27
C MET A 1 26.34 -14.58 10.17
N SER A 2 27.17 -13.70 9.61
CA SER A 2 27.76 -12.62 10.40
C SER A 2 26.67 -11.57 10.70
N TYR A 3 26.83 -10.81 11.78
CA TYR A 3 25.90 -9.73 12.12
C TYR A 3 25.72 -8.71 10.98
N GLU A 4 26.78 -8.44 10.21
CA GLU A 4 26.75 -7.52 9.06
C GLU A 4 25.90 -8.04 7.90
N GLU A 5 25.90 -9.35 7.66
CA GLU A 5 25.14 -9.99 6.58
C GLU A 5 23.63 -9.96 6.88
N GLY A 6 23.25 -10.21 8.14
CA GLY A 6 21.85 -10.11 8.59
C GLY A 6 21.32 -8.68 8.53
N TYR A 7 22.15 -7.68 8.86
CA TYR A 7 21.75 -6.27 8.81
C TYR A 7 21.48 -5.80 7.37
N ARG A 8 22.34 -6.20 6.43
CA ARG A 8 22.17 -5.88 5.00
C ARG A 8 20.88 -6.48 4.42
N GLN A 9 20.60 -7.74 4.72
CA GLN A 9 19.38 -8.40 4.24
C GLN A 9 18.11 -7.73 4.79
N ALA A 10 18.14 -7.32 6.06
CA ALA A 10 17.04 -6.56 6.65
C ALA A 10 16.83 -5.18 5.98
N GLU A 11 17.90 -4.45 5.66
CA GLU A 11 17.79 -3.18 4.94
C GLU A 11 17.29 -3.34 3.50
N GLU A 12 17.77 -4.36 2.79
CA GLU A 12 17.29 -4.69 1.45
C GLU A 12 15.80 -4.99 1.48
N ARG A 13 15.36 -5.83 2.42
CA ARG A 13 13.94 -6.15 2.59
C ARG A 13 13.11 -4.92 2.96
N ALA A 14 13.59 -4.07 3.86
CA ALA A 14 12.89 -2.84 4.23
C ALA A 14 12.71 -1.89 3.04
N ARG A 15 13.74 -1.77 2.17
CA ARG A 15 13.65 -1.00 0.92
C ARG A 15 12.64 -1.58 -0.06
N GLU A 16 12.59 -2.90 -0.20
CA GLU A 16 11.58 -3.57 -1.04
C GLU A 16 10.16 -3.29 -0.55
N LEU A 17 9.91 -3.46 0.75
CA LEU A 17 8.62 -3.18 1.37
C LEU A 17 8.20 -1.72 1.15
N GLN A 18 9.12 -0.77 1.36
CA GLN A 18 8.87 0.65 1.15
C GLN A 18 8.56 0.95 -0.34
N ASN A 19 9.28 0.34 -1.27
CA ASN A 19 9.05 0.52 -2.69
C ASN A 19 7.69 -0.03 -3.13
N VAL A 20 7.29 -1.20 -2.62
CA VAL A 20 5.97 -1.78 -2.89
C VAL A 20 4.88 -0.89 -2.31
N TYR A 21 4.99 -0.51 -1.03
CA TYR A 21 4.05 0.39 -0.36
C TYR A 21 3.82 1.68 -1.15
N ASN A 22 4.90 2.35 -1.56
CA ASN A 22 4.82 3.60 -2.31
C ASN A 22 4.15 3.42 -3.68
N LYS A 23 4.39 2.31 -4.37
CA LYS A 23 3.75 2.01 -5.66
C LYS A 23 2.25 1.79 -5.51
N VAL A 24 1.83 1.06 -4.47
CA VAL A 24 0.41 0.83 -4.17
C VAL A 24 -0.27 2.15 -3.82
N LEU A 25 0.31 2.92 -2.91
CA LEU A 25 -0.22 4.22 -2.50
C LEU A 25 -0.34 5.19 -3.68
N SER A 26 0.68 5.28 -4.54
CA SER A 26 0.62 6.12 -5.75
C SER A 26 -0.52 5.69 -6.68
N THR A 27 -0.64 4.39 -6.95
CA THR A 27 -1.67 3.84 -7.85
C THR A 27 -3.07 4.18 -7.36
N ILE A 28 -3.31 4.05 -6.05
CA ILE A 28 -4.60 4.31 -5.45
C ILE A 28 -4.89 5.82 -5.35
N ASN A 29 -3.90 6.63 -5.00
CA ASN A 29 -4.06 8.09 -4.97
C ASN A 29 -4.39 8.64 -6.37
N ASP A 30 -3.74 8.13 -7.42
CA ASP A 30 -4.05 8.49 -8.81
C ASP A 30 -5.51 8.15 -9.16
N CYS A 31 -6.01 6.98 -8.70
CA CYS A 31 -7.42 6.62 -8.86
C CYS A 31 -8.36 7.58 -8.11
N ILE A 32 -8.09 7.88 -6.83
CA ILE A 32 -8.91 8.79 -6.02
C ILE A 32 -8.94 10.19 -6.63
N GLU A 33 -7.81 10.68 -7.12
CA GLU A 33 -7.73 11.98 -7.78
C GLU A 33 -8.48 12.01 -9.13
N ALA A 34 -8.50 10.91 -9.86
CA ALA A 34 -9.30 10.80 -11.08
C ALA A 34 -10.80 10.59 -10.80
N TYR A 35 -11.20 10.24 -9.58
CA TYR A 35 -12.55 9.80 -9.29
C TYR A 35 -13.59 10.93 -9.43
N PRO A 36 -14.61 10.77 -10.29
CA PRO A 36 -15.60 11.80 -10.54
C PRO A 36 -16.54 11.96 -9.33
N GLY A 37 -16.94 13.19 -9.04
CA GLY A 37 -17.92 13.48 -8.00
C GLY A 37 -17.36 13.60 -6.57
N LEU A 38 -16.08 13.33 -6.35
CA LEU A 38 -15.42 13.68 -5.09
C LEU A 38 -14.95 15.13 -5.11
N THR A 39 -15.27 15.85 -4.04
CA THR A 39 -14.65 17.14 -3.74
C THR A 39 -13.18 16.95 -3.36
N ARG A 40 -12.37 18.01 -3.48
CA ARG A 40 -10.96 17.99 -3.05
C ARG A 40 -10.78 17.50 -1.61
N ASN A 41 -11.65 17.93 -0.70
CA ASN A 41 -11.56 17.52 0.71
C ASN A 41 -11.87 16.03 0.90
N GLN A 42 -12.84 15.49 0.15
CA GLN A 42 -13.13 14.05 0.20
C GLN A 42 -11.97 13.24 -0.36
N LYS A 43 -11.34 13.69 -1.44
CA LYS A 43 -10.15 13.02 -1.99
C LYS A 43 -9.03 12.94 -0.97
N THR A 44 -8.65 14.07 -0.36
CA THR A 44 -7.65 14.10 0.71
C THR A 44 -8.02 13.18 1.87
N MET A 45 -9.29 13.16 2.28
CA MET A 45 -9.78 12.25 3.32
C MET A 45 -9.56 10.78 2.93
N TYR A 46 -9.92 10.37 1.71
CA TYR A 46 -9.75 9.00 1.25
C TYR A 46 -8.28 8.59 1.08
N GLU A 47 -7.42 9.48 0.57
CA GLU A 47 -5.97 9.23 0.50
C GLU A 47 -5.39 8.97 1.89
N GLN A 48 -5.88 9.69 2.91
CA GLN A 48 -5.44 9.54 4.29
C GLN A 48 -5.96 8.23 4.91
N MET A 49 -7.23 7.90 4.68
CA MET A 49 -7.81 6.61 5.09
C MET A 49 -7.09 5.42 4.46
N VAL A 50 -6.74 5.49 3.17
CA VAL A 50 -5.96 4.44 2.48
C VAL A 50 -4.59 4.28 3.09
N ARG A 51 -3.91 5.39 3.40
CA ARG A 51 -2.60 5.36 4.05
C ARG A 51 -2.66 4.66 5.41
N ASP A 52 -3.65 5.02 6.22
CA ASP A 52 -3.84 4.43 7.54
C ASP A 52 -4.16 2.94 7.43
N TYR A 53 -5.08 2.56 6.54
CA TYR A 53 -5.41 1.15 6.29
C TYR A 53 -4.21 0.33 5.78
N LEU A 54 -3.41 0.86 4.85
CA LEU A 54 -2.19 0.18 4.39
C LEU A 54 -1.18 -0.03 5.52
N ASN A 55 -1.08 0.91 6.48
CA ASN A 55 -0.20 0.76 7.63
C ASN A 55 -0.66 -0.36 8.58
N ASP A 56 -1.97 -0.60 8.67
CA ASP A 56 -2.54 -1.68 9.46
C ASP A 56 -2.42 -3.05 8.77
N VAL A 57 -2.50 -3.07 7.44
CA VAL A 57 -2.44 -4.32 6.64
C VAL A 57 -1.01 -4.78 6.38
N LEU A 58 -0.06 -3.87 6.14
CA LEU A 58 1.32 -4.21 5.80
C LEU A 58 1.99 -5.19 6.79
N PRO A 59 1.84 -5.05 8.11
CA PRO A 59 2.41 -6.00 9.08
C PRO A 59 1.79 -7.41 9.05
N LEU A 60 0.59 -7.55 8.46
CA LEU A 60 -0.12 -8.82 8.35
C LEU A 60 0.28 -9.60 7.08
N ALA A 61 1.00 -8.96 6.17
CA ALA A 61 1.43 -9.58 4.93
C ALA A 61 2.44 -10.70 5.17
N ASN A 62 2.41 -11.72 4.33
CA ASN A 62 3.36 -12.83 4.43
C ASN A 62 4.79 -12.31 4.16
N PRO A 63 5.73 -12.50 5.11
CA PRO A 63 7.10 -12.00 4.97
C PRO A 63 7.87 -12.66 3.82
N ASP A 64 7.44 -13.83 3.36
CA ASP A 64 8.09 -14.59 2.29
C ASP A 64 7.60 -14.22 0.88
N TRP A 65 6.57 -13.36 0.77
CA TRP A 65 6.06 -12.93 -0.54
C TRP A 65 7.10 -12.12 -1.31
N SER A 66 7.18 -12.41 -2.61
CA SER A 66 7.89 -11.59 -3.56
C SER A 66 7.30 -10.17 -3.60
N PRO A 67 8.06 -9.17 -4.08
CA PRO A 67 7.54 -7.80 -4.21
C PRO A 67 6.27 -7.68 -5.05
N ASN A 68 6.08 -8.55 -6.05
CA ASN A 68 4.87 -8.54 -6.90
C ASN A 68 3.67 -9.15 -6.16
N GLU A 69 3.84 -10.29 -5.47
CA GLU A 69 2.77 -10.89 -4.68
C GLU A 69 2.29 -9.94 -3.57
N LEU A 70 3.23 -9.30 -2.87
CA LEU A 70 2.91 -8.30 -1.87
C LEU A 70 2.15 -7.11 -2.48
N LYS A 71 2.58 -6.63 -3.65
CA LYS A 71 1.92 -5.54 -4.35
C LYS A 71 0.48 -5.90 -4.72
N ASP A 72 0.27 -7.07 -5.30
CA ASP A 72 -1.05 -7.52 -5.76
C ASP A 72 -2.00 -7.70 -4.57
N TYR A 73 -1.51 -8.26 -3.46
CA TYR A 73 -2.26 -8.35 -2.20
C TYR A 73 -2.67 -6.98 -1.67
N LEU A 74 -1.72 -6.06 -1.51
CA LEU A 74 -1.99 -4.73 -0.95
C LEU A 74 -2.92 -3.91 -1.86
N LEU A 75 -2.79 -4.02 -3.19
CA LEU A 75 -3.74 -3.41 -4.12
C LEU A 75 -5.14 -3.96 -3.92
N GLN A 76 -5.29 -5.29 -3.84
CA GLN A 76 -6.59 -5.93 -3.65
C GLN A 76 -7.25 -5.49 -2.33
N GLU A 77 -6.51 -5.46 -1.23
CA GLU A 77 -7.02 -5.03 0.08
C GLU A 77 -7.53 -3.58 0.02
N VAL A 78 -6.76 -2.67 -0.55
CA VAL A 78 -7.14 -1.26 -0.65
C VAL A 78 -8.31 -1.03 -1.60
N THR A 79 -8.33 -1.72 -2.75
CA THR A 79 -9.45 -1.66 -3.69
C THR A 79 -10.75 -2.17 -3.04
N ASN A 80 -10.69 -3.27 -2.28
CA ASN A 80 -11.84 -3.77 -1.54
C ASN A 80 -12.29 -2.79 -0.45
N TYR A 81 -11.34 -2.21 0.29
CA TYR A 81 -11.61 -1.21 1.30
C TYR A 81 -12.35 0.01 0.71
N LEU A 82 -11.82 0.58 -0.37
CA LEU A 82 -12.46 1.71 -1.07
C LEU A 82 -13.82 1.35 -1.66
N SER A 83 -13.97 0.13 -2.19
CA SER A 83 -15.26 -0.37 -2.71
C SER A 83 -16.33 -0.41 -1.62
N ASN A 84 -15.98 -0.79 -0.39
CA ASN A 84 -16.89 -0.73 0.77
C ASN A 84 -17.31 0.71 1.14
N HIS A 85 -16.56 1.71 0.67
CA HIS A 85 -16.88 3.13 0.79
C HIS A 85 -17.53 3.73 -0.48
N GLY A 86 -17.86 2.89 -1.47
CA GLY A 86 -18.48 3.33 -2.71
C GLY A 86 -17.52 3.97 -3.72
N ILE A 87 -16.22 3.74 -3.58
CA ILE A 87 -15.18 4.16 -4.52
C ILE A 87 -14.66 2.93 -5.25
N SER A 88 -14.88 2.87 -6.56
CA SER A 88 -14.26 1.84 -7.41
C SER A 88 -12.90 2.33 -7.91
N CYS A 89 -11.87 1.86 -7.21
CA CYS A 89 -10.54 1.60 -7.75
C CYS A 89 -10.39 0.07 -7.88
#